data_AF-A0A1F9XQP9-F1
#
_entry.id   AF-A0A1F9XQP9-F1
#
_cell.length_a   1.000
_cell.length_b   1.000
_cell.length_c   1.000
_cell.angle_alpha   90.00
_cell.angle_beta   90.00
_cell.angle_gamma   90.00
#
_symmetry.space_group_name_H-M   'P 1'
#
loop_
_entity.id
_entity.type
_entity.pdbx_description
1 polymer ?
#
loop_
_entity_poly.entity_id
_entity_poly.type
_entity_poly.pdbx_seq_one_letter_code
_entity_poly.pdbx_strand_id
1 'polypeptide(L)'
;MLFYQVALVTGYAYALLLSERLRPKNILRIHVVLLAAAFLLMPTYFPAQTFTSPVPDLLWRLTRFIALPFLLLSASTTLCHKLLSETSGRSSFKVFAWSNTGSLTGMLSYSLLVEPSLPLSSVSMLWRTLLILYTLVFAAALLLDFRENENTSAAPPEEAAGEARPYLLWFILPAGSAALLAAVTSYQSSTTASMPLTWMIPLCVYLLSYAILFSGMELRVNTLRIILFSLLAILAGMLWRLQSPLTTILVTLLNWALFFACIIAHRELYLARPRSAALAPRYYLMMGLGGVAGTALVTPVGALRLSFGFADLYIALITFVGAMAYAVSRERGLGLRAMSLSSALLAGLLALGMKLSGETQVYGIRNFYGVYRVEDDKAQGLRRFIHGATVHGVQHLGAGDELKTTVYYAAGSPISEILGSFPAGRVGAVGLGVGVSCADARKGTEWVFYELDPDVVDIARKYFTFLDKCRADVRVVTGDARVNLQKEPQGRFDLLYLDAFSGGSVPFHLLTREAMLLYRSRLKPGGLMVFHVSTNFLNIIPVLTLSASAAGMRSLLKTISFDPDDPARLSSEWLVVSDNPAYLKKLAANGWSAPLVPGGWRVWTDDYRNILKAIKW
;
A
#
# COMPACT_ATOMS: atom_id res chain seq x y z
N MET A 1 4.07 -5.95 -3.76
CA MET A 1 4.41 -7.20 -3.04
C MET A 1 4.77 -8.33 -4.00
N LEU A 2 3.84 -8.83 -4.82
CA LEU A 2 4.05 -10.02 -5.67
C LEU A 2 5.32 -9.95 -6.56
N PHE A 3 5.54 -8.83 -7.27
CA PHE A 3 6.76 -8.62 -8.06
C PHE A 3 8.05 -8.85 -7.26
N TYR A 4 8.15 -8.27 -6.06
CA TYR A 4 9.33 -8.40 -5.21
C TYR A 4 9.50 -9.82 -4.69
N GLN A 5 8.42 -10.55 -4.38
CA GLN A 5 8.52 -11.95 -4.00
C GLN A 5 8.99 -12.84 -5.15
N VAL A 6 8.52 -12.59 -6.38
CA VAL A 6 9.00 -13.30 -7.58
C VAL A 6 10.48 -13.03 -7.81
N ALA A 7 10.91 -11.77 -7.70
CA ALA A 7 12.33 -11.40 -7.81
C ALA A 7 13.17 -12.07 -6.70
N LEU A 8 12.65 -12.13 -5.48
CA LEU A 8 13.29 -12.80 -4.34
C LEU A 8 13.44 -14.32 -4.57
N VAL A 9 12.39 -14.98 -5.05
CA VAL A 9 12.44 -16.40 -5.42
C VAL A 9 13.44 -16.66 -6.54
N THR A 10 13.52 -15.75 -7.51
CA THR A 10 14.50 -15.84 -8.59
C THR A 10 15.93 -15.73 -8.04
N GLY A 11 16.15 -14.86 -7.04
CA GLY A 11 17.43 -14.78 -6.33
C GLY A 11 17.76 -16.05 -5.54
N TYR A 12 16.78 -16.70 -4.90
CA TYR A 12 16.96 -17.99 -4.25
C TYR A 12 17.26 -19.11 -5.25
N ALA A 13 16.61 -19.12 -6.42
CA ALA A 13 16.89 -20.06 -7.49
C ALA A 13 18.31 -19.87 -8.05
N TYR A 14 18.72 -18.62 -8.26
CA TYR A 14 20.10 -18.26 -8.61
C TYR A 14 21.10 -18.77 -7.55
N ALA A 15 20.83 -18.52 -6.27
CA ALA A 15 21.71 -18.98 -5.19
C ALA A 15 21.78 -20.51 -5.09
N LEU A 16 20.66 -21.20 -5.31
CA LEU A 16 20.60 -22.67 -5.37
C LEU A 16 21.50 -23.21 -6.49
N LEU A 17 21.35 -22.68 -7.71
CA LEU A 17 22.13 -23.12 -8.88
C LEU A 17 23.63 -22.96 -8.65
N LEU A 18 24.06 -21.84 -8.04
CA LEU A 18 25.46 -21.64 -7.71
C LEU A 18 25.93 -22.57 -6.58
N SER A 19 25.12 -22.74 -5.54
CA SER A 19 25.46 -23.53 -4.35
C SER A 19 25.57 -25.03 -4.63
N GLU A 20 24.83 -25.56 -5.61
CA GLU A 20 24.88 -26.98 -6.00
C GLU A 20 26.04 -27.29 -6.95
N ARG A 21 26.49 -26.32 -7.75
CA ARG A 21 27.40 -26.57 -8.88
C ARG A 21 28.82 -26.06 -8.67
N LEU A 22 29.03 -25.08 -7.79
CA LEU A 22 30.28 -24.33 -7.70
C LEU A 22 30.86 -24.30 -6.29
N ARG A 23 32.18 -24.13 -6.23
CA ARG A 23 32.94 -23.91 -4.99
C ARG A 23 32.81 -22.44 -4.52
N PRO A 24 32.98 -22.14 -3.22
CA PRO A 24 32.84 -20.80 -2.63
C PRO A 24 33.48 -19.66 -3.41
N LYS A 25 34.76 -19.81 -3.79
CA LYS A 25 35.50 -18.75 -4.49
C LYS A 25 34.88 -18.44 -5.86
N ASN A 26 34.34 -19.43 -6.57
CA ASN A 26 33.66 -19.22 -7.85
C ASN A 26 32.28 -18.59 -7.66
N ILE A 27 31.53 -18.99 -6.62
CA ILE A 27 30.27 -18.36 -6.23
C ILE A 27 30.49 -16.86 -5.97
N LEU A 28 31.48 -16.52 -5.14
CA LEU A 28 31.82 -15.14 -4.79
C LEU A 28 32.25 -14.33 -6.02
N ARG A 29 33.12 -14.87 -6.89
CA ARG A 29 33.54 -14.18 -8.13
C ARG A 29 32.36 -13.84 -9.02
N ILE A 30 31.50 -14.82 -9.31
CA ILE A 30 30.31 -14.60 -10.15
C ILE A 30 29.39 -13.56 -9.49
N HIS A 31 29.15 -13.68 -8.20
CA HIS A 31 28.25 -12.78 -7.50
C HIS A 31 28.78 -11.34 -7.46
N VAL A 32 30.08 -11.13 -7.18
CA VAL A 32 30.73 -9.81 -7.21
C VAL A 32 30.67 -9.19 -8.61
N VAL A 33 30.95 -9.96 -9.66
CA VAL A 33 30.84 -9.48 -11.05
C VAL A 33 29.41 -9.05 -11.37
N LEU A 34 28.42 -9.84 -10.98
CA LEU A 34 27.01 -9.51 -11.20
C LEU A 34 26.56 -8.29 -10.38
N LEU A 35 27.06 -8.12 -9.15
CA LEU A 35 26.79 -6.93 -8.34
C LEU A 35 27.40 -5.66 -8.97
N ALA A 36 28.64 -5.74 -9.46
CA ALA A 36 29.27 -4.66 -10.19
C ALA A 36 28.50 -4.34 -11.48
N ALA A 37 28.08 -5.35 -12.24
CA ALA A 37 27.24 -5.17 -13.41
C ALA A 37 25.88 -4.54 -13.07
N ALA A 38 25.24 -4.95 -11.97
CA ALA A 38 23.98 -4.39 -11.52
C ALA A 38 24.11 -2.90 -11.18
N PHE A 39 25.22 -2.49 -10.56
CA PHE A 39 25.52 -1.08 -10.31
C PHE A 39 25.70 -0.29 -11.61
N LEU A 40 26.47 -0.82 -12.56
CA LEU A 40 26.75 -0.17 -13.86
C LEU A 40 25.50 -0.07 -14.76
N LEU A 41 24.65 -1.09 -14.74
CA LEU A 41 23.43 -1.17 -15.56
C LEU A 41 22.22 -0.46 -14.94
N MET A 42 22.34 -0.02 -13.68
CA MET A 42 21.25 0.63 -12.98
C MET A 42 20.95 2.00 -13.62
N PRO A 43 19.70 2.24 -14.06
CA PRO A 43 19.36 3.52 -14.67
C PRO A 43 19.61 4.71 -13.73
N THR A 44 20.06 5.82 -14.29
CA THR A 44 20.24 7.09 -13.56
C THR A 44 18.96 7.91 -13.47
N TYR A 45 18.04 7.69 -14.41
CA TYR A 45 16.75 8.36 -14.48
C TYR A 45 15.62 7.33 -14.49
N PHE A 46 14.47 7.74 -13.96
CA PHE A 46 13.28 6.91 -13.99
C PHE A 46 12.79 6.80 -15.45
N PRO A 47 12.48 5.60 -15.95
CA PRO A 47 12.05 5.42 -17.34
C PRO A 47 10.79 6.25 -17.67
N ALA A 48 10.56 6.60 -18.93
CA ALA A 48 9.28 7.18 -19.36
C ALA A 48 8.17 6.12 -19.41
N GLN A 49 6.91 6.56 -19.50
CA GLN A 49 5.78 5.64 -19.73
C GLN A 49 5.94 4.97 -21.08
N THR A 50 5.87 3.64 -21.07
CA THR A 50 6.03 2.81 -22.27
C THR A 50 4.72 2.13 -22.64
N PHE A 51 3.91 1.75 -21.66
CA PHE A 51 2.61 1.11 -21.89
C PHE A 51 1.46 2.01 -21.42
N THR A 52 0.34 1.96 -22.15
CA THR A 52 -0.89 2.67 -21.79
C THR A 52 -1.58 2.05 -20.57
N SER A 53 -1.57 0.72 -20.48
CA SER A 53 -2.11 -0.01 -19.33
C SER A 53 -1.16 0.11 -18.12
N PRO A 54 -1.69 0.43 -16.93
CA PRO A 54 -0.85 0.72 -15.77
C PRO A 54 -0.10 -0.50 -15.23
N VAL A 55 -0.68 -1.70 -15.31
CA VAL A 55 -0.04 -2.93 -14.77
C VAL A 55 1.21 -3.33 -15.58
N PRO A 56 1.15 -3.49 -16.92
CA PRO A 56 2.34 -3.76 -17.72
C PRO A 56 3.40 -2.66 -17.60
N ASP A 57 2.99 -1.38 -17.57
CA ASP A 57 3.92 -0.25 -17.41
C ASP A 57 4.67 -0.31 -16.08
N LEU A 58 3.95 -0.56 -14.98
CA LEU A 58 4.54 -0.73 -13.66
C LEU A 58 5.52 -1.90 -13.62
N LEU A 59 5.12 -3.07 -14.13
CA LEU A 59 5.98 -4.26 -14.14
C LEU A 59 7.24 -4.06 -14.98
N TRP A 60 7.14 -3.39 -16.13
CA TRP A 60 8.28 -3.08 -16.99
C TRP A 60 9.26 -2.14 -16.28
N ARG A 61 8.77 -1.05 -15.66
CA ARG A 61 9.62 -0.11 -14.90
C ARG A 61 10.33 -0.78 -13.74
N LEU A 62 9.60 -1.56 -12.95
CA LEU A 62 10.17 -2.30 -11.84
C LEU A 62 11.24 -3.29 -12.34
N THR A 63 10.97 -3.97 -13.46
CA THR A 63 11.95 -4.89 -14.06
C THR A 63 13.22 -4.16 -14.50
N ARG A 64 13.08 -3.04 -15.20
CA ARG A 64 14.24 -2.29 -15.73
C ARG A 64 15.06 -1.60 -14.64
N PHE A 65 14.40 -1.13 -13.58
CA PHE A 65 15.02 -0.25 -12.58
C PHE A 65 15.50 -0.99 -11.34
N ILE A 66 14.75 -2.00 -10.84
CA ILE A 66 15.02 -2.60 -9.53
C ILE A 66 15.23 -4.13 -9.55
N ALA A 67 14.79 -4.86 -10.58
CA ALA A 67 14.83 -6.34 -10.54
C ALA A 67 16.22 -6.92 -10.33
N LEU A 68 17.22 -6.49 -11.11
CA LEU A 68 18.57 -7.04 -11.03
C LEU A 68 19.25 -6.81 -9.66
N PRO A 69 19.37 -5.57 -9.15
CA PRO A 69 19.97 -5.36 -7.83
C PRO A 69 19.17 -6.06 -6.72
N PHE A 70 17.83 -6.04 -6.80
CA PHE A 70 16.99 -6.71 -5.80
C PHE A 70 17.18 -8.24 -5.80
N LEU A 71 17.24 -8.87 -6.98
CA LEU A 71 17.49 -10.29 -7.13
C LEU A 71 18.83 -10.67 -6.48
N LEU A 72 19.90 -9.93 -6.76
CA LEU A 72 21.22 -10.20 -6.20
C LEU A 72 21.24 -10.01 -4.67
N LEU A 73 20.62 -8.94 -4.16
CA LEU A 73 20.48 -8.73 -2.71
C LEU A 73 19.68 -9.85 -2.05
N SER A 74 18.62 -10.36 -2.70
CA SER A 74 17.82 -11.46 -2.14
C SER A 74 18.57 -12.79 -2.08
N ALA A 75 19.55 -13.02 -2.96
CA ALA A 75 20.40 -14.21 -2.95
C ALA A 75 21.34 -14.28 -1.73
N SER A 76 21.62 -13.14 -1.08
CA SER A 76 22.61 -13.01 0.00
C SER A 76 22.46 -14.05 1.10
N THR A 77 21.24 -14.25 1.60
CA THR A 77 21.00 -15.17 2.73
C THR A 77 21.47 -16.57 2.36
N THR A 78 21.02 -17.08 1.23
CA THR A 78 21.31 -18.46 0.80
C THR A 78 22.80 -18.64 0.50
N LEU A 79 23.43 -17.66 -0.15
CA LEU A 79 24.86 -17.68 -0.42
C LEU A 79 25.68 -17.63 0.88
N CYS A 80 25.39 -16.69 1.78
CA CYS A 80 26.07 -16.58 3.06
C CYS A 80 25.86 -17.82 3.95
N HIS A 81 24.68 -18.44 3.93
CA HIS A 81 24.43 -19.72 4.60
C HIS A 81 25.40 -20.78 4.07
N LYS A 82 25.49 -20.97 2.74
CA LYS A 82 26.39 -21.93 2.12
C LYS A 82 27.86 -21.67 2.49
N LEU A 83 28.32 -20.43 2.36
CA LEU A 83 29.70 -20.04 2.69
C LEU A 83 30.05 -20.29 4.17
N LEU A 84 29.12 -20.00 5.10
CA LEU A 84 29.32 -20.23 6.53
C LEU A 84 29.23 -21.71 6.91
N SER A 85 28.40 -22.49 6.23
CA SER A 85 28.30 -23.93 6.49
C SER A 85 29.53 -24.69 6.05
N GLU A 86 30.23 -24.22 5.01
CA GLU A 86 31.50 -24.81 4.60
C GLU A 86 32.65 -24.49 5.58
N THR A 87 32.67 -23.29 6.17
CA THR A 87 33.72 -22.94 7.15
C THR A 87 33.46 -23.52 8.55
N SER A 88 32.20 -23.57 8.99
CA SER A 88 31.83 -24.02 10.34
C SER A 88 31.45 -25.51 10.43
N GLY A 89 31.22 -26.18 9.29
CA GLY A 89 30.74 -27.56 9.24
C GLY A 89 29.31 -27.77 9.74
N ARG A 90 28.56 -26.70 10.05
CA ARG A 90 27.18 -26.76 10.58
C ARG A 90 26.24 -25.87 9.76
N SER A 91 24.96 -26.24 9.71
CA SER A 91 23.94 -25.38 9.10
C SER A 91 23.73 -24.11 9.94
N SER A 92 23.70 -22.94 9.30
CA SER A 92 23.60 -21.63 9.98
C SER A 92 22.33 -20.88 9.56
N PHE A 93 21.19 -21.37 10.01
CA PHE A 93 19.90 -20.69 9.81
C PHE A 93 19.80 -19.31 10.48
N LYS A 94 20.70 -18.99 11.42
CA LYS A 94 20.79 -17.66 12.05
C LYS A 94 21.05 -16.53 11.06
N VAL A 95 21.69 -16.82 9.92
CA VAL A 95 21.90 -15.86 8.83
C VAL A 95 20.57 -15.32 8.31
N PHE A 96 19.54 -16.16 8.25
CA PHE A 96 18.21 -15.74 7.84
C PHE A 96 17.56 -14.80 8.85
N ALA A 97 17.78 -15.01 10.15
CA ALA A 97 17.34 -14.08 11.17
C ALA A 97 18.03 -12.72 11.02
N TRP A 98 19.36 -12.70 10.84
CA TRP A 98 20.09 -11.45 10.62
C TRP A 98 19.63 -10.70 9.37
N SER A 99 19.36 -11.42 8.28
CA SER A 99 18.83 -10.79 7.06
C SER A 99 17.44 -10.18 7.28
N ASN A 100 16.53 -10.86 7.99
CA ASN A 100 15.20 -10.33 8.27
C ASN A 100 15.25 -9.16 9.26
N THR A 101 16.10 -9.21 10.28
CA THR A 101 16.36 -8.08 11.19
C THR A 101 16.93 -6.89 10.42
N GLY A 102 17.91 -7.11 9.53
CA GLY A 102 18.48 -6.07 8.69
C GLY A 102 17.44 -5.41 7.77
N SER A 103 16.56 -6.21 7.14
CA SER A 103 15.43 -5.71 6.34
C SER A 103 14.47 -4.87 7.18
N LEU A 104 14.15 -5.32 8.41
CA LEU A 104 13.29 -4.58 9.34
C LEU A 104 13.94 -3.24 9.73
N THR A 105 15.21 -3.26 10.13
CA THR A 105 15.96 -2.05 10.48
C THR A 105 16.05 -1.09 9.29
N GLY A 106 16.40 -1.58 8.10
CA GLY A 106 16.49 -0.75 6.90
C GLY A 106 15.16 -0.09 6.55
N MET A 107 14.05 -0.83 6.64
CA MET A 107 12.71 -0.32 6.38
C MET A 107 12.27 0.73 7.42
N LEU A 108 12.52 0.49 8.70
CA LEU A 108 12.22 1.44 9.77
C LEU A 108 13.11 2.69 9.71
N SER A 109 14.42 2.53 9.54
CA SER A 109 15.35 3.64 9.39
C SER A 109 15.04 4.48 8.16
N TYR A 110 14.62 3.85 7.05
CA TYR A 110 14.20 4.58 5.87
C TYR A 110 13.01 5.49 6.18
N SER A 111 11.93 4.92 6.71
CA SER A 111 10.68 5.65 6.95
C SER A 111 10.79 6.66 8.09
N LEU A 112 11.57 6.36 9.13
CA LEU A 112 11.66 7.18 10.36
C LEU A 112 12.76 8.24 10.33
N LEU A 113 13.85 7.99 9.58
CA LEU A 113 15.05 8.84 9.63
C LEU A 113 15.40 9.41 8.25
N VAL A 114 15.42 8.56 7.21
CA VAL A 114 15.90 8.94 5.87
C VAL A 114 14.87 9.77 5.12
N GLU A 115 13.65 9.25 4.89
CA GLU A 115 12.59 9.93 4.14
C GLU A 115 12.21 11.30 4.74
N PRO A 116 12.06 11.47 6.06
CA PRO A 116 11.71 12.77 6.64
C PRO A 116 12.80 13.84 6.53
N SER A 117 14.07 13.42 6.38
CA SER A 117 15.23 14.30 6.54
C SER A 117 15.95 14.59 5.23
N LEU A 118 15.96 13.65 4.28
CA LEU A 118 16.75 13.73 3.06
C LEU A 118 15.88 13.87 1.81
N PRO A 119 16.28 14.72 0.84
CA PRO A 119 15.69 14.72 -0.49
C PRO A 119 15.95 13.40 -1.25
N LEU A 120 15.10 13.05 -2.22
CA LEU A 120 15.19 11.82 -3.01
C LEU A 120 16.52 11.73 -3.78
N SER A 121 17.05 12.86 -4.25
CA SER A 121 18.38 12.96 -4.84
C SER A 121 19.49 12.44 -3.89
N SER A 122 19.48 12.88 -2.62
CA SER A 122 20.41 12.40 -1.59
C SER A 122 20.17 10.94 -1.21
N VAL A 123 18.90 10.51 -1.14
CA VAL A 123 18.53 9.11 -0.91
C VAL A 123 19.07 8.20 -2.01
N SER A 124 18.98 8.63 -3.27
CA SER A 124 19.53 7.89 -4.42
C SER A 124 21.05 7.72 -4.30
N MET A 125 21.76 8.77 -3.89
CA MET A 125 23.20 8.73 -3.66
C MET A 125 23.56 7.78 -2.51
N LEU A 126 22.83 7.86 -1.38
CA LEU A 126 23.03 6.98 -0.23
C LEU A 126 22.86 5.51 -0.64
N TRP A 127 21.79 5.18 -1.37
CA TRP A 127 21.54 3.81 -1.82
C TRP A 127 22.64 3.28 -2.75
N ARG A 128 23.13 4.11 -3.67
CA ARG A 128 24.27 3.77 -4.55
C ARG A 128 25.54 3.49 -3.75
N THR A 129 25.86 4.33 -2.77
CA THR A 129 27.02 4.14 -1.89
C THR A 129 26.89 2.86 -1.08
N LEU A 130 25.72 2.57 -0.52
CA LEU A 130 25.47 1.34 0.23
C LEU A 130 25.63 0.09 -0.65
N LEU A 131 25.18 0.13 -1.91
CA LEU A 131 25.37 -0.97 -2.86
C LEU A 131 26.85 -1.21 -3.20
N ILE A 132 27.64 -0.14 -3.35
CA ILE A 132 29.10 -0.25 -3.54
C ILE A 132 29.74 -0.89 -2.32
N LEU A 133 29.45 -0.39 -1.11
CA LEU A 133 29.98 -0.94 0.14
C LEU A 133 29.61 -2.42 0.30
N TYR A 134 28.36 -2.77 0.02
CA TYR A 134 27.91 -4.15 0.02
C TYR A 134 28.70 -5.03 -0.98
N THR A 135 28.96 -4.52 -2.19
CA THR A 135 29.78 -5.21 -3.20
C THR A 135 31.22 -5.41 -2.71
N LEU A 136 31.80 -4.40 -2.07
CA LEU A 136 33.14 -4.47 -1.49
C LEU A 136 33.24 -5.49 -0.35
N VAL A 137 32.19 -5.64 0.48
CA VAL A 137 32.14 -6.67 1.53
C VAL A 137 32.17 -8.07 0.93
N PHE A 138 31.41 -8.32 -0.15
CA PHE A 138 31.47 -9.60 -0.86
C PHE A 138 32.80 -9.82 -1.58
N ALA A 139 33.42 -8.77 -2.11
CA ALA A 139 34.76 -8.85 -2.68
C ALA A 139 35.82 -9.16 -1.62
N ALA A 140 35.73 -8.56 -0.43
CA ALA A 140 36.62 -8.84 0.69
C ALA A 140 36.49 -10.30 1.17
N ALA A 141 35.31 -10.90 1.06
CA ALA A 141 35.11 -12.32 1.37
C ALA A 141 35.92 -13.26 0.46
N LEU A 142 36.42 -12.81 -0.71
CA LEU A 142 37.35 -13.60 -1.55
C LEU A 142 38.72 -13.80 -0.91
N LEU A 143 39.08 -12.96 0.06
CA LEU A 143 40.32 -13.07 0.83
C LEU A 143 40.23 -14.13 1.93
N LEU A 144 39.03 -14.61 2.25
CA LEU A 144 38.82 -15.67 3.23
C LEU A 144 39.27 -17.02 2.67
N ASP A 145 39.89 -17.82 3.53
CA ASP A 145 40.27 -19.18 3.17
C ASP A 145 39.15 -20.16 3.52
N PHE A 146 38.50 -20.68 2.48
CA PHE A 146 37.50 -21.72 2.59
C PHE A 146 38.24 -23.05 2.58
N ARG A 147 38.74 -23.47 3.76
CA ARG A 147 39.43 -24.77 3.91
C ARG A 147 38.52 -25.88 3.37
N GLU A 148 39.01 -26.61 2.37
CA GLU A 148 38.40 -27.87 1.97
C GLU A 148 38.54 -28.82 3.16
N ASN A 149 37.41 -29.16 3.79
CA ASN A 149 37.40 -30.32 4.66
C ASN A 149 37.56 -31.53 3.73
N GLU A 150 38.79 -32.05 3.56
CA GLU A 150 39.06 -33.27 2.76
C GLU A 150 38.20 -34.47 3.23
N ASN A 151 37.69 -34.42 4.47
CA ASN A 151 36.69 -35.35 5.00
C ASN A 151 35.28 -35.25 4.38
N THR A 152 35.02 -34.35 3.42
CA THR A 152 33.73 -34.28 2.70
C THR A 152 33.67 -35.13 1.43
N SER A 153 34.75 -35.86 1.10
CA SER A 153 34.67 -37.01 0.19
C SER A 153 34.21 -38.29 0.90
N ALA A 154 34.02 -38.27 2.22
CA ALA A 154 33.25 -39.31 2.90
C ALA A 154 31.75 -39.08 2.59
N ALA A 155 31.04 -40.17 2.32
CA ALA A 155 29.61 -40.18 2.03
C ALA A 155 28.81 -39.15 2.87
N PRO A 156 27.72 -38.56 2.34
CA PRO A 156 26.86 -37.72 3.16
C PRO A 156 26.59 -38.45 4.48
N PRO A 157 26.74 -37.79 5.64
CA PRO A 157 26.56 -38.47 6.93
C PRO A 157 25.26 -39.26 6.88
N GLU A 158 25.24 -40.51 7.36
CA GLU A 158 24.07 -41.41 7.27
C GLU A 158 22.74 -40.71 7.64
N GLU A 159 22.79 -39.73 8.55
CA GLU A 159 21.68 -38.85 8.91
C GLU A 159 21.04 -38.06 7.75
N ALA A 160 21.79 -37.66 6.71
CA ALA A 160 21.30 -36.89 5.57
C ALA A 160 20.62 -37.76 4.49
N ALA A 161 20.96 -39.05 4.42
CA ALA A 161 20.37 -39.97 3.45
C ALA A 161 18.94 -40.39 3.84
N GLY A 162 18.65 -40.47 5.15
CA GLY A 162 17.32 -40.79 5.72
C GLY A 162 16.49 -39.59 6.15
N GLU A 163 16.97 -38.35 5.95
CA GLU A 163 16.25 -37.15 6.40
C GLU A 163 14.93 -36.97 5.63
N ALA A 164 13.82 -36.89 6.37
CA ALA A 164 12.50 -36.61 5.80
C ALA A 164 12.54 -35.27 5.06
N ARG A 165 12.02 -35.26 3.82
CA ARG A 165 12.02 -34.07 2.94
C ARG A 165 10.60 -33.52 2.80
N PRO A 166 10.07 -32.80 3.80
CA PRO A 166 8.70 -32.33 3.77
C PRO A 166 8.59 -31.07 2.88
N TYR A 167 8.93 -31.19 1.58
CA TYR A 167 8.89 -30.09 0.61
C TYR A 167 7.53 -29.38 0.59
N LEU A 168 6.44 -30.15 0.71
CA LEU A 168 5.09 -29.58 0.77
C LEU A 168 4.89 -28.72 2.02
N LEU A 169 5.48 -29.08 3.16
CA LEU A 169 5.42 -28.29 4.39
C LEU A 169 6.22 -26.99 4.26
N TRP A 170 7.40 -27.06 3.63
CA TRP A 170 8.25 -25.90 3.33
C TRP A 170 7.58 -24.92 2.37
N PHE A 171 6.63 -25.40 1.58
CA PHE A 171 5.84 -24.59 0.65
C PHE A 171 4.55 -24.04 1.29
N ILE A 172 3.73 -24.89 1.90
CA ILE A 172 2.36 -24.55 2.28
C ILE A 172 2.30 -23.60 3.49
N LEU A 173 3.23 -23.70 4.45
CA LEU A 173 3.28 -22.82 5.62
C LEU A 173 3.60 -21.36 5.24
N PRO A 174 4.64 -21.09 4.41
CA PRO A 174 4.86 -19.77 3.81
C PRO A 174 3.70 -19.31 2.94
N ALA A 175 3.06 -20.19 2.18
CA ALA A 175 1.89 -19.82 1.39
C ALA A 175 0.73 -19.29 2.26
N GLY A 176 0.41 -20.00 3.35
CA GLY A 176 -0.61 -19.54 4.30
C GLY A 176 -0.28 -18.19 4.93
N SER A 177 0.93 -18.04 5.48
CA SER A 177 1.34 -16.78 6.13
C SER A 177 1.48 -15.60 5.17
N ALA A 178 1.97 -15.83 3.94
CA ALA A 178 2.09 -14.79 2.92
C ALA A 178 0.74 -14.41 2.31
N ALA A 179 -0.22 -15.34 2.22
CA ALA A 179 -1.59 -15.04 1.84
C ALA A 179 -2.25 -14.11 2.87
N LEU A 180 -2.10 -14.40 4.18
CA LEU A 180 -2.60 -13.53 5.25
C LEU A 180 -1.94 -12.15 5.19
N LEU A 181 -0.62 -12.08 5.06
CA LEU A 181 0.10 -10.81 4.89
C LEU A 181 -0.48 -9.99 3.73
N ALA A 182 -0.67 -10.62 2.57
CA ALA A 182 -1.20 -9.96 1.38
C ALA A 182 -2.63 -9.45 1.60
N ALA A 183 -3.51 -10.27 2.19
CA ALA A 183 -4.89 -9.90 2.46
C ALA A 183 -5.02 -8.78 3.50
N VAL A 184 -4.25 -8.85 4.60
CA VAL A 184 -4.22 -7.79 5.63
C VAL A 184 -3.69 -6.47 5.04
N THR A 185 -2.63 -6.55 4.23
CA THR A 185 -2.08 -5.38 3.55
C THR A 185 -3.09 -4.77 2.58
N SER A 186 -3.79 -5.59 1.80
CA SER A 186 -4.87 -5.17 0.88
C SER A 186 -5.99 -4.46 1.63
N TYR A 187 -6.48 -5.08 2.71
CA TYR A 187 -7.52 -4.52 3.59
C TYR A 187 -7.11 -3.16 4.14
N GLN A 188 -5.93 -3.06 4.76
CA GLN A 188 -5.44 -1.81 5.34
C GLN A 188 -5.26 -0.72 4.29
N SER A 189 -4.70 -1.05 3.13
CA SER A 189 -4.50 -0.09 2.04
C SER A 189 -5.83 0.44 1.49
N SER A 190 -6.89 -0.37 1.52
CA SER A 190 -8.24 0.02 1.08
C SER A 190 -9.05 0.80 2.11
N THR A 191 -8.80 0.57 3.40
CA THR A 191 -9.57 1.16 4.51
C THR A 191 -8.92 2.40 5.11
N THR A 192 -7.60 2.53 4.92
CA THR A 192 -6.83 3.69 5.34
C THR A 192 -6.31 4.45 4.12
N ALA A 193 -5.17 5.13 4.23
CA ALA A 193 -4.48 5.72 3.09
C ALA A 193 -3.45 4.72 2.53
N SER A 194 -3.37 4.61 1.20
CA SER A 194 -2.35 3.83 0.51
C SER A 194 -1.01 4.58 0.54
N MET A 195 -0.26 4.42 1.64
CA MET A 195 1.03 5.08 1.84
C MET A 195 2.06 4.12 2.46
N PRO A 196 3.37 4.36 2.30
CA PRO A 196 4.42 3.49 2.80
C PRO A 196 4.23 2.99 4.24
N LEU A 197 3.87 3.90 5.14
CA LEU A 197 3.75 3.60 6.56
C LEU A 197 2.61 2.62 6.88
N THR A 198 1.50 2.63 6.13
CA THR A 198 0.34 1.78 6.45
C THR A 198 0.61 0.32 6.12
N TRP A 199 1.18 0.02 4.95
CA TRP A 199 1.55 -1.35 4.57
C TRP A 199 2.88 -1.81 5.18
N MET A 200 3.70 -0.90 5.72
CA MET A 200 4.93 -1.26 6.44
C MET A 200 4.62 -2.03 7.73
N ILE A 201 3.54 -1.71 8.45
CA ILE A 201 3.18 -2.35 9.73
C ILE A 201 2.98 -3.87 9.59
N PRO A 202 2.10 -4.39 8.71
CA PRO A 202 1.91 -5.83 8.56
C PRO A 202 3.19 -6.53 8.07
N LEU A 203 4.00 -5.85 7.25
CA LEU A 203 5.29 -6.36 6.79
C LEU A 203 6.32 -6.44 7.94
N CYS A 204 6.39 -5.43 8.82
CA CYS A 204 7.24 -5.45 10.02
C CYS A 204 6.91 -6.66 10.88
N VAL A 205 5.62 -6.86 11.15
CA VAL A 205 5.09 -7.96 11.94
C VAL A 205 5.49 -9.32 11.34
N TYR A 206 5.37 -9.47 10.02
CA TYR A 206 5.75 -10.67 9.28
C TYR A 206 7.26 -10.94 9.25
N LEU A 207 8.09 -9.90 9.08
CA LEU A 207 9.56 -10.06 9.10
C LEU A 207 10.07 -10.33 10.52
N LEU A 208 9.46 -9.71 11.53
CA LEU A 208 9.79 -9.90 12.93
C LEU A 208 9.57 -11.35 13.36
N SER A 209 8.51 -12.02 12.90
CA SER A 209 8.28 -13.43 13.22
C SER A 209 9.38 -14.32 12.65
N TYR A 210 9.86 -14.07 11.43
CA TYR A 210 11.03 -14.78 10.89
C TYR A 210 12.31 -14.48 11.68
N ALA A 211 12.56 -13.20 11.98
CA ALA A 211 13.74 -12.77 12.72
C ALA A 211 13.83 -13.43 14.11
N ILE A 212 12.73 -13.46 14.85
CA ILE A 212 12.68 -14.09 16.18
C ILE A 212 12.90 -15.60 16.07
N LEU A 213 12.14 -16.31 15.23
CA LEU A 213 12.14 -17.77 15.21
C LEU A 213 13.47 -18.34 14.69
N PHE A 214 14.03 -17.74 13.62
CA PHE A 214 15.28 -18.23 13.04
C PHE A 214 16.53 -17.78 13.80
N SER A 215 16.40 -16.93 14.84
CA SER A 215 17.52 -16.60 15.74
C SER A 215 17.96 -17.80 16.59
N GLY A 216 17.11 -18.82 16.67
CA GLY A 216 17.28 -19.97 17.55
C GLY A 216 16.38 -19.93 18.79
N MET A 217 15.56 -18.89 18.95
CA MET A 217 14.60 -18.79 20.05
C MET A 217 13.48 -19.82 19.89
N GLU A 218 13.44 -20.79 20.81
CA GLU A 218 12.37 -21.77 20.88
C GLU A 218 11.21 -21.23 21.72
N LEU A 219 10.20 -20.67 21.05
CA LEU A 219 8.97 -20.23 21.71
C LEU A 219 8.11 -21.46 22.07
N ARG A 220 7.98 -21.72 23.38
CA ARG A 220 7.05 -22.72 23.91
C ARG A 220 5.61 -22.23 23.74
N VAL A 221 4.65 -23.15 23.63
CA VAL A 221 3.22 -22.83 23.53
C VAL A 221 2.75 -21.94 24.67
N ASN A 222 3.24 -22.17 25.89
CA ASN A 222 2.90 -21.33 27.05
C ASN A 222 3.45 -19.90 26.91
N THR A 223 4.66 -19.73 26.37
CA THR A 223 5.24 -18.42 26.07
C THR A 223 4.39 -17.70 25.02
N LEU A 224 3.93 -18.40 23.98
CA LEU A 224 3.03 -17.83 22.97
C LEU A 224 1.69 -17.41 23.56
N ARG A 225 1.13 -18.19 24.49
CA ARG A 225 -0.11 -17.83 25.21
C ARG A 225 0.09 -16.60 26.08
N ILE A 226 1.17 -16.52 26.86
CA ILE A 226 1.48 -15.36 27.69
C ILE A 226 1.64 -14.12 26.81
N ILE A 227 2.42 -14.22 25.73
CA ILE A 227 2.55 -13.14 24.75
C ILE A 227 1.17 -12.78 24.19
N LEU A 228 0.30 -13.73 23.84
CA LEU A 228 -1.06 -13.41 23.37
C LEU A 228 -1.88 -12.63 24.41
N PHE A 229 -1.96 -13.13 25.63
CA PHE A 229 -2.83 -12.55 26.66
C PHE A 229 -2.31 -11.21 27.21
N SER A 230 -1.01 -11.08 27.48
CA SER A 230 -0.43 -9.81 27.95
C SER A 230 -0.66 -8.67 26.96
N LEU A 231 -0.64 -9.04 25.70
CA LEU A 231 -0.58 -8.13 24.59
C LEU A 231 -2.08 -7.78 24.29
N LEU A 232 -3.02 -8.74 24.32
CA LEU A 232 -4.47 -8.46 24.30
C LEU A 232 -4.91 -7.54 25.45
N ALA A 233 -4.31 -7.69 26.64
CA ALA A 233 -4.58 -6.79 27.77
C ALA A 233 -4.09 -5.36 27.51
N ILE A 234 -2.90 -5.19 26.91
CA ILE A 234 -2.40 -3.88 26.47
C ILE A 234 -3.36 -3.25 25.46
N LEU A 235 -3.82 -4.04 24.48
CA LEU A 235 -4.79 -3.58 23.49
C LEU A 235 -6.08 -3.13 24.17
N ALA A 236 -6.67 -3.95 25.04
CA ALA A 236 -7.87 -3.58 25.80
C ALA A 236 -7.68 -2.28 26.61
N GLY A 237 -6.52 -2.09 27.24
CA GLY A 237 -6.18 -0.87 27.97
C GLY A 237 -6.03 0.37 27.06
N MET A 238 -5.44 0.22 25.87
CA MET A 238 -5.36 1.29 24.87
C MET A 238 -6.74 1.70 24.36
N LEU A 239 -7.59 0.70 24.05
CA LEU A 239 -8.96 0.93 23.58
C LEU A 239 -9.83 1.64 24.62
N TRP A 240 -9.67 1.28 25.89
CA TRP A 240 -10.37 1.94 27.00
C TRP A 240 -10.01 3.42 27.10
N ARG A 241 -8.76 3.79 26.83
CA ARG A 241 -8.25 5.15 27.07
C ARG A 241 -8.38 6.10 25.89
N LEU A 242 -8.36 5.60 24.65
CA LEU A 242 -8.11 6.44 23.48
C LEU A 242 -9.37 6.91 22.72
N GLN A 243 -10.59 6.55 23.14
CA GLN A 243 -11.84 6.85 22.39
C GLN A 243 -11.65 6.74 20.85
N SER A 244 -10.88 5.74 20.42
CA SER A 244 -10.37 5.71 19.05
C SER A 244 -11.47 5.32 18.07
N PRO A 245 -11.41 5.79 16.81
CA PRO A 245 -12.30 5.32 15.77
C PRO A 245 -12.26 3.79 15.65
N LEU A 246 -13.41 3.15 15.46
CA LEU A 246 -13.54 1.68 15.30
C LEU A 246 -12.57 1.10 14.27
N THR A 247 -12.23 1.86 13.24
CA THR A 247 -11.27 1.49 12.19
C THR A 247 -9.86 1.29 12.74
N THR A 248 -9.36 2.17 13.61
CA THR A 248 -8.04 2.05 14.25
C THR A 248 -7.96 0.80 15.12
N ILE A 249 -9.05 0.51 15.85
CA ILE A 249 -9.19 -0.68 16.68
C ILE A 249 -9.05 -1.94 15.82
N LEU A 250 -9.82 -2.00 14.73
CA LEU A 250 -9.86 -3.14 13.83
C LEU A 250 -8.52 -3.35 13.11
N VAL A 251 -7.87 -2.29 12.63
CA VAL A 251 -6.53 -2.36 12.02
C VAL A 251 -5.51 -2.89 13.01
N THR A 252 -5.58 -2.47 14.28
CA THR A 252 -4.70 -2.96 15.33
C THR A 252 -4.95 -4.44 15.58
N LEU A 253 -6.19 -4.85 15.88
CA LEU A 253 -6.58 -6.25 16.06
C LEU A 253 -6.15 -7.15 14.89
N LEU A 254 -6.24 -6.64 13.66
CA LEU A 254 -5.88 -7.38 12.46
C LEU A 254 -4.36 -7.61 12.34
N ASN A 255 -3.53 -6.59 12.58
CA ASN A 255 -2.06 -6.75 12.63
C ASN A 255 -1.63 -7.71 13.74
N TRP A 256 -2.36 -7.68 14.85
CA TRP A 256 -2.15 -8.58 15.97
C TRP A 256 -2.43 -10.03 15.62
N ALA A 257 -3.62 -10.30 15.07
CA ALA A 257 -3.97 -11.63 14.59
C ALA A 257 -2.96 -12.14 13.55
N LEU A 258 -2.52 -11.25 12.64
CA LEU A 258 -1.46 -11.55 11.67
C LEU A 258 -0.16 -11.96 12.35
N PHE A 259 0.31 -11.23 13.37
CA PHE A 259 1.55 -11.55 14.09
C PHE A 259 1.49 -12.95 14.68
N PHE A 260 0.41 -13.29 15.40
CA PHE A 260 0.26 -14.60 16.02
C PHE A 260 0.17 -15.71 14.98
N ALA A 261 -0.59 -15.50 13.91
CA ALA A 261 -0.67 -16.44 12.81
C ALA A 261 0.72 -16.71 12.18
N CYS A 262 1.50 -15.64 11.95
CA CYS A 262 2.85 -15.75 11.40
C CYS A 262 3.80 -16.45 12.37
N ILE A 263 3.81 -16.09 13.66
CA ILE A 263 4.65 -16.76 14.66
C ILE A 263 4.36 -18.26 14.73
N ILE A 264 3.09 -18.68 14.71
CA ILE A 264 2.73 -20.10 14.73
C ILE A 264 3.21 -20.81 13.47
N ALA A 265 2.88 -20.29 12.28
CA ALA A 265 3.28 -20.92 11.02
C ALA A 265 4.81 -20.92 10.82
N HIS A 266 5.49 -19.84 11.19
CA HIS A 266 6.96 -19.73 11.09
C HIS A 266 7.66 -20.59 12.13
N ARG A 267 7.05 -20.85 13.29
CA ARG A 267 7.53 -21.85 14.25
C ARG A 267 7.53 -23.25 13.66
N GLU A 268 6.40 -23.68 13.12
CA GLU A 268 6.31 -25.01 12.48
C GLU A 268 7.28 -25.14 11.30
N LEU A 269 7.43 -24.06 10.53
CA LEU A 269 8.38 -24.00 9.44
C LEU A 269 9.84 -24.06 9.92
N TYR A 270 10.17 -23.38 11.02
CA TYR A 270 11.49 -23.43 11.65
C TYR A 270 11.78 -24.83 12.19
N LEU A 271 10.82 -25.49 12.83
CA LEU A 271 10.96 -26.88 13.30
C LEU A 271 11.13 -27.87 12.15
N ALA A 272 10.50 -27.59 11.00
CA ALA A 272 10.62 -28.39 9.79
C ALA A 272 11.91 -28.12 8.98
N ARG A 273 12.79 -27.21 9.41
CA ARG A 273 14.03 -26.90 8.69
C ARG A 273 14.91 -28.16 8.54
N PRO A 274 15.63 -28.32 7.41
CA PRO A 274 16.55 -29.44 7.27
C PRO A 274 17.72 -29.30 8.24
N ARG A 275 18.20 -30.43 8.75
CA ARG A 275 19.44 -30.58 9.52
C ARG A 275 20.65 -30.53 8.60
N SER A 276 20.54 -31.14 7.42
CA SER A 276 21.60 -31.10 6.41
C SER A 276 21.75 -29.72 5.78
N ALA A 277 22.97 -29.16 5.85
CA ALA A 277 23.31 -27.90 5.19
C ALA A 277 23.14 -27.95 3.67
N ALA A 278 23.24 -29.14 3.06
CA ALA A 278 23.06 -29.32 1.61
C ALA A 278 21.62 -29.07 1.14
N LEU A 279 20.63 -29.25 2.03
CA LEU A 279 19.21 -29.03 1.72
C LEU A 279 18.76 -27.59 1.97
N ALA A 280 19.57 -26.76 2.64
CA ALA A 280 19.20 -25.39 2.99
C ALA A 280 18.84 -24.51 1.77
N PRO A 281 19.58 -24.54 0.64
CA PRO A 281 19.19 -23.77 -0.55
C PRO A 281 17.82 -24.16 -1.12
N ARG A 282 17.49 -25.47 -1.13
CA ARG A 282 16.18 -25.97 -1.56
C ARG A 282 15.07 -25.55 -0.59
N TYR A 283 15.36 -25.56 0.71
CA TYR A 283 14.44 -25.07 1.74
C TYR A 283 14.08 -23.60 1.55
N TYR A 284 15.06 -22.72 1.32
CA TYR A 284 14.78 -21.30 1.04
C TYR A 284 14.00 -21.11 -0.26
N LEU A 285 14.32 -21.86 -1.32
CA LEU A 285 13.56 -21.80 -2.57
C LEU A 285 12.10 -22.19 -2.37
N MET A 286 11.83 -23.31 -1.70
CA MET A 286 10.46 -23.75 -1.40
C MET A 286 9.73 -22.74 -0.52
N MET A 287 10.42 -22.14 0.45
CA MET A 287 9.86 -21.09 1.29
C MET A 287 9.42 -19.87 0.48
N GLY A 288 10.28 -19.41 -0.44
CA GLY A 288 9.97 -18.31 -1.33
C GLY A 288 8.84 -18.65 -2.32
N LEU A 289 8.86 -19.84 -2.93
CA LEU A 289 7.82 -20.31 -3.84
C LEU A 289 6.45 -20.37 -3.14
N GLY A 290 6.42 -20.87 -1.91
CA GLY A 290 5.24 -20.84 -1.07
C GLY A 290 4.74 -19.42 -0.86
N GLY A 291 5.64 -18.50 -0.49
CA GLY A 291 5.32 -17.08 -0.32
C GLY A 291 4.69 -16.44 -1.57
N VAL A 292 5.28 -16.67 -2.75
CA VAL A 292 4.73 -16.21 -4.04
C VAL A 292 3.36 -16.82 -4.30
N ALA A 293 3.20 -18.13 -4.12
CA ALA A 293 1.92 -18.81 -4.35
C ALA A 293 0.82 -18.26 -3.43
N GLY A 294 1.10 -18.09 -2.14
CA GLY A 294 0.17 -17.50 -1.18
C GLY A 294 -0.29 -16.09 -1.55
N THR A 295 0.65 -15.22 -1.91
CA THR A 295 0.31 -13.85 -2.35
C THR A 295 -0.38 -13.83 -3.72
N ALA A 296 -0.01 -14.74 -4.64
CA ALA A 296 -0.66 -14.88 -5.94
C ALA A 296 -2.10 -15.42 -5.83
N LEU A 297 -2.41 -16.23 -4.83
CA LEU A 297 -3.78 -16.67 -4.56
C LEU A 297 -4.68 -15.51 -4.15
N VAL A 298 -4.14 -14.48 -3.50
CA VAL A 298 -4.91 -13.30 -3.07
C VAL A 298 -4.93 -12.22 -4.16
N THR A 299 -3.79 -11.97 -4.83
CA THR A 299 -3.62 -10.80 -5.69
C THR A 299 -4.30 -10.97 -7.07
N PRO A 300 -3.95 -11.98 -7.90
CA PRO A 300 -4.70 -12.39 -9.09
C PRO A 300 -6.17 -12.78 -8.91
N VAL A 301 -6.54 -13.49 -7.83
CA VAL A 301 -7.96 -13.87 -7.61
C VAL A 301 -8.79 -12.65 -7.24
N GLY A 302 -8.23 -11.68 -6.52
CA GLY A 302 -8.81 -10.34 -6.40
C GLY A 302 -8.97 -9.65 -7.77
N ALA A 303 -8.04 -9.86 -8.70
CA ALA A 303 -8.12 -9.33 -10.07
C ALA A 303 -9.15 -10.04 -10.96
N LEU A 304 -9.75 -11.17 -10.56
CA LEU A 304 -10.88 -11.81 -11.24
C LEU A 304 -12.21 -11.02 -11.10
N ARG A 305 -12.14 -9.73 -10.75
CA ARG A 305 -13.27 -8.81 -10.54
C ARG A 305 -14.29 -9.33 -9.51
N LEU A 306 -13.87 -10.20 -8.58
CA LEU A 306 -14.69 -10.59 -7.45
C LEU A 306 -14.83 -9.39 -6.53
N SER A 307 -15.93 -8.64 -6.68
CA SER A 307 -16.21 -7.40 -5.95
C SER A 307 -17.01 -7.62 -4.66
N PHE A 308 -17.23 -8.87 -4.28
CA PHE A 308 -17.96 -9.25 -3.08
C PHE A 308 -17.06 -9.12 -1.85
N GLY A 309 -17.19 -8.02 -1.11
CA GLY A 309 -16.59 -7.83 0.20
C GLY A 309 -15.08 -8.10 0.29
N PHE A 310 -14.65 -8.68 1.41
CA PHE A 310 -13.25 -9.00 1.72
C PHE A 310 -12.86 -10.42 1.27
N ALA A 311 -13.17 -10.80 0.03
CA ALA A 311 -12.86 -12.12 -0.55
C ALA A 311 -11.39 -12.55 -0.33
N ASP A 312 -10.46 -11.61 -0.49
CA ASP A 312 -9.03 -11.76 -0.19
C ASP A 312 -8.75 -12.38 1.19
N LEU A 313 -9.44 -11.88 2.22
CA LEU A 313 -9.24 -12.30 3.61
C LEU A 313 -9.76 -13.72 3.85
N TYR A 314 -10.90 -14.07 3.24
CA TYR A 314 -11.44 -15.42 3.33
C TYR A 314 -10.52 -16.43 2.63
N ILE A 315 -10.05 -16.13 1.42
CA ILE A 315 -9.10 -16.99 0.68
C ILE A 315 -7.81 -17.17 1.48
N ALA A 316 -7.28 -16.08 2.03
CA ALA A 316 -6.08 -16.12 2.85
C ALA A 316 -6.28 -16.96 4.12
N LEU A 317 -7.42 -16.83 4.80
CA LEU A 317 -7.72 -17.60 5.99
C LEU A 317 -7.93 -19.09 5.67
N ILE A 318 -8.60 -19.43 4.56
CA ILE A 318 -8.75 -20.83 4.10
C ILE A 318 -7.36 -21.42 3.84
N THR A 319 -6.52 -20.69 3.12
CA THR A 319 -5.15 -21.12 2.79
C THR A 319 -4.31 -21.32 4.06
N PHE A 320 -4.38 -20.38 5.01
CA PHE A 320 -3.64 -20.47 6.26
C PHE A 320 -4.11 -21.63 7.14
N VAL A 321 -5.43 -21.79 7.32
CA VAL A 321 -5.98 -22.86 8.13
C VAL A 321 -5.69 -24.21 7.49
N GLY A 322 -5.82 -24.33 6.17
CA GLY A 322 -5.42 -25.54 5.43
C GLY A 322 -3.94 -25.89 5.64
N ALA A 323 -3.05 -24.90 5.55
CA ALA A 323 -1.62 -25.07 5.81
C ALA A 323 -1.32 -25.55 7.23
N MET A 324 -1.94 -24.93 8.23
CA MET A 324 -1.76 -25.29 9.64
C MET A 324 -2.32 -26.66 9.95
N ALA A 325 -3.50 -26.98 9.41
CA ALA A 325 -4.15 -28.23 9.71
C ALA A 325 -3.45 -29.42 9.00
N TYR A 326 -2.83 -29.19 7.83
CA TYR A 326 -1.88 -30.12 7.23
C TYR A 326 -0.64 -30.33 8.13
N ALA A 327 -0.03 -29.26 8.64
CA ALA A 327 1.12 -29.36 9.54
C ALA A 327 0.81 -30.18 10.81
N VAL A 328 -0.33 -29.91 11.46
CA VAL A 328 -0.79 -30.61 12.67
C VAL A 328 -1.18 -32.08 12.38
N SER A 329 -1.75 -32.37 11.21
CA SER A 329 -2.15 -33.74 10.83
C SER A 329 -0.97 -34.72 10.88
N ARG A 330 0.22 -34.22 10.56
CA ARG A 330 1.46 -35.00 10.51
C ARG A 330 1.96 -35.40 11.90
N GLU A 331 1.59 -34.67 12.95
CA GLU A 331 2.04 -34.93 14.32
C GLU A 331 1.04 -35.74 15.17
N ARG A 332 -0.28 -35.56 14.97
CA ARG A 332 -1.29 -36.05 15.92
C ARG A 332 -2.50 -36.78 15.33
N GLY A 333 -2.55 -37.04 14.00
CA GLY A 333 -3.64 -37.79 13.36
C GLY A 333 -5.05 -37.15 13.39
N LEU A 334 -5.26 -36.10 14.20
CA LEU A 334 -6.50 -35.33 14.35
C LEU A 334 -6.70 -34.26 13.25
N GLY A 335 -5.69 -34.06 12.40
CA GLY A 335 -5.65 -32.91 11.49
C GLY A 335 -6.77 -32.89 10.48
N LEU A 336 -7.08 -34.02 9.81
CA LEU A 336 -8.12 -34.08 8.76
C LEU A 336 -9.51 -33.63 9.23
N ARG A 337 -9.93 -34.05 10.43
CA ARG A 337 -11.22 -33.62 11.02
C ARG A 337 -11.21 -32.12 11.35
N ALA A 338 -10.12 -31.63 11.93
CA ALA A 338 -9.95 -30.19 12.16
C ALA A 338 -9.92 -29.38 10.85
N MET A 339 -9.25 -29.86 9.78
CA MET A 339 -9.26 -29.20 8.47
C MET A 339 -10.68 -29.09 7.94
N SER A 340 -11.44 -30.20 7.99
CA SER A 340 -12.81 -30.25 7.46
C SER A 340 -13.76 -29.33 8.21
N LEU A 341 -13.69 -29.30 9.54
CA LEU A 341 -14.55 -28.44 10.37
C LEU A 341 -14.24 -26.95 10.16
N SER A 342 -12.95 -26.59 10.15
CA SER A 342 -12.56 -25.19 9.95
C SER A 342 -12.80 -24.72 8.53
N SER A 343 -12.62 -25.58 7.52
CA SER A 343 -12.96 -25.26 6.13
C SER A 343 -14.46 -25.11 5.93
N ALA A 344 -15.27 -25.96 6.56
CA ALA A 344 -16.73 -25.87 6.51
C ALA A 344 -17.25 -24.59 7.21
N LEU A 345 -16.72 -24.26 8.39
CA LEU A 345 -17.06 -23.02 9.10
C LEU A 345 -16.73 -21.80 8.24
N LEU A 346 -15.56 -21.81 7.61
CA LEU A 346 -15.09 -20.68 6.82
C LEU A 346 -15.84 -20.54 5.49
N ALA A 347 -16.19 -21.66 4.84
CA ALA A 347 -17.10 -21.68 3.69
C ALA A 347 -18.49 -21.16 4.07
N GLY A 348 -19.01 -21.51 5.25
CA GLY A 348 -20.26 -21.00 5.79
C GLY A 348 -20.22 -19.49 6.05
N LEU A 349 -19.14 -18.98 6.66
CA LEU A 349 -18.94 -17.54 6.86
C LEU A 349 -18.82 -16.77 5.53
N LEU A 350 -18.12 -17.34 4.55
CA LEU A 350 -18.02 -16.77 3.21
C LEU A 350 -19.39 -16.72 2.52
N ALA A 351 -20.16 -17.81 2.56
CA ALA A 351 -21.51 -17.87 2.00
C ALA A 351 -22.45 -16.86 2.66
N LEU A 352 -22.39 -16.72 3.99
CA LEU A 352 -23.16 -15.72 4.73
C LEU A 352 -22.75 -14.29 4.34
N GLY A 353 -21.44 -14.02 4.25
CA GLY A 353 -20.92 -12.72 3.83
C GLY A 353 -21.36 -12.33 2.41
N MET A 354 -21.31 -13.27 1.46
CA MET A 354 -21.81 -13.07 0.09
C MET A 354 -23.31 -12.78 0.07
N LYS A 355 -24.10 -13.49 0.88
CA LYS A 355 -25.55 -13.28 0.97
C LYS A 355 -25.88 -11.87 1.50
N LEU A 356 -25.25 -11.47 2.60
CA LEU A 356 -25.46 -10.15 3.22
C LEU A 356 -25.02 -9.00 2.28
N SER A 357 -23.90 -9.16 1.58
CA SER A 357 -23.39 -8.15 0.64
C SER A 357 -24.25 -8.02 -0.63
N GLY A 358 -24.85 -9.12 -1.09
CA GLY A 358 -25.65 -9.15 -2.31
C GLY A 358 -27.00 -8.44 -2.22
N GLU A 359 -27.50 -8.16 -1.01
CA GLU A 359 -28.80 -7.51 -0.81
C GLU A 359 -28.79 -6.00 -1.13
N THR A 360 -27.63 -5.35 -1.00
CA THR A 360 -27.45 -3.91 -1.20
C THR A 360 -26.56 -3.56 -2.39
N GLN A 361 -25.64 -4.45 -2.81
CA GLN A 361 -24.67 -4.15 -3.86
C GLN A 361 -25.28 -4.26 -5.27
N VAL A 362 -25.35 -3.12 -5.97
CA VAL A 362 -25.83 -2.99 -7.36
C VAL A 362 -24.73 -3.35 -8.36
N TYR A 363 -23.51 -2.92 -8.07
CA TYR A 363 -22.35 -3.16 -8.91
C TYR A 363 -21.10 -3.21 -8.04
N GLY A 364 -20.11 -3.96 -8.47
CA GLY A 364 -18.77 -3.78 -7.95
C GLY A 364 -17.73 -4.33 -8.89
N ILE A 365 -16.55 -3.73 -8.82
CA ILE A 365 -15.38 -4.12 -9.60
C ILE A 365 -14.12 -3.90 -8.77
N ARG A 366 -13.09 -4.69 -9.06
CA ARG A 366 -11.73 -4.44 -8.62
C ARG A 366 -10.82 -4.25 -9.83
N ASN A 367 -10.05 -3.18 -9.83
CA ASN A 367 -9.10 -2.86 -10.88
C ASN A 367 -7.75 -2.43 -10.30
N PHE A 368 -6.91 -1.76 -11.11
CA PHE A 368 -5.59 -1.30 -10.69
C PHE A 368 -5.62 -0.23 -9.58
N TYR A 369 -6.62 0.64 -9.57
CA TYR A 369 -6.71 1.79 -8.67
C TYR A 369 -7.48 1.49 -7.38
N GLY A 370 -8.30 0.43 -7.35
CA GLY A 370 -8.85 -0.10 -6.11
C GLY A 370 -10.08 -0.98 -6.31
N VAL A 371 -10.91 -1.01 -5.26
CA VAL A 371 -12.20 -1.71 -5.22
C VAL A 371 -13.31 -0.68 -5.19
N TYR A 372 -14.21 -0.79 -6.15
CA TYR A 372 -15.37 0.07 -6.29
C TYR A 372 -16.65 -0.72 -6.03
N ARG A 373 -17.58 -0.11 -5.29
CA ARG A 373 -18.93 -0.62 -5.08
C ARG A 373 -19.96 0.46 -5.32
N VAL A 374 -21.08 0.07 -5.92
CA VAL A 374 -22.30 0.86 -5.96
C VAL A 374 -23.32 0.11 -5.11
N GLU A 375 -23.83 0.76 -4.08
CA GLU A 375 -24.76 0.16 -3.12
C GLU A 375 -26.03 1.00 -3.03
N ASP A 376 -27.19 0.33 -3.01
CA ASP A 376 -28.49 0.97 -2.79
C ASP A 376 -28.95 0.74 -1.35
N ASP A 377 -29.13 1.83 -0.62
CA ASP A 377 -29.83 1.86 0.66
C ASP A 377 -31.33 2.03 0.38
N LYS A 378 -32.02 0.89 0.24
CA LYS A 378 -33.46 0.86 -0.08
C LYS A 378 -34.32 1.53 1.00
N ALA A 379 -33.87 1.52 2.26
CA ALA A 379 -34.62 2.13 3.35
C ALA A 379 -34.60 3.66 3.27
N GLN A 380 -33.47 4.24 2.85
CA GLN A 380 -33.30 5.69 2.71
C GLN A 380 -33.55 6.20 1.28
N GLY A 381 -33.70 5.30 0.29
CA GLY A 381 -33.84 5.67 -1.12
C GLY A 381 -32.56 6.33 -1.67
N LEU A 382 -31.39 5.87 -1.24
CA LEU A 382 -30.10 6.44 -1.62
C LEU A 382 -29.24 5.43 -2.37
N ARG A 383 -28.47 5.91 -3.35
CA ARG A 383 -27.40 5.17 -4.01
C ARG A 383 -26.05 5.76 -3.63
N ARG A 384 -25.10 4.91 -3.23
CA ARG A 384 -23.77 5.30 -2.78
C ARG A 384 -22.70 4.75 -3.70
N PHE A 385 -21.72 5.57 -4.05
CA PHE A 385 -20.48 5.13 -4.68
C PHE A 385 -19.37 5.05 -3.63
N ILE A 386 -18.76 3.88 -3.51
CA ILE A 386 -17.78 3.56 -2.47
C ILE A 386 -16.48 3.12 -3.13
N HIS A 387 -15.37 3.74 -2.73
CA HIS A 387 -14.01 3.32 -3.07
C HIS A 387 -13.30 2.91 -1.77
N GLY A 388 -12.99 1.62 -1.62
CA GLY A 388 -12.45 1.08 -0.37
C GLY A 388 -13.44 1.23 0.79
N ALA A 389 -13.15 2.13 1.73
CA ALA A 389 -14.00 2.47 2.88
C ALA A 389 -14.63 3.88 2.79
N THR A 390 -14.34 4.66 1.74
CA THR A 390 -14.81 6.04 1.60
C THR A 390 -16.01 6.11 0.67
N VAL A 391 -17.04 6.86 1.07
CA VAL A 391 -18.17 7.21 0.20
C VAL A 391 -17.78 8.45 -0.61
N HIS A 392 -17.66 8.31 -1.92
CA HIS A 392 -17.27 9.40 -2.83
C HIS A 392 -18.45 10.11 -3.50
N GLY A 393 -19.66 9.58 -3.33
CA GLY A 393 -20.85 10.26 -3.79
C GLY A 393 -22.12 9.53 -3.38
N VAL A 394 -23.17 10.31 -3.15
CA VAL A 394 -24.51 9.80 -2.81
C VAL A 394 -25.52 10.49 -3.71
N GLN A 395 -26.42 9.70 -4.29
CA GLN A 395 -27.54 10.22 -5.07
C GLN A 395 -28.86 9.77 -4.46
N HIS A 396 -29.82 10.68 -4.38
CA HIS A 396 -31.20 10.33 -4.10
C HIS A 396 -31.82 9.59 -5.29
N LEU A 397 -32.57 8.52 -5.01
CA LEU A 397 -33.27 7.73 -6.02
C LEU A 397 -34.71 8.24 -6.28
N GLY A 398 -35.21 9.16 -5.44
CA GLY A 398 -36.50 9.81 -5.62
C GLY A 398 -36.53 10.68 -6.88
N ALA A 399 -37.62 10.60 -7.65
CA ALA A 399 -37.79 11.40 -8.85
C ALA A 399 -37.82 12.91 -8.53
N GLY A 400 -36.97 13.69 -9.21
CA GLY A 400 -36.84 15.14 -8.99
C GLY A 400 -35.79 15.53 -7.94
N ASP A 401 -35.31 14.57 -7.15
CA ASP A 401 -34.33 14.80 -6.09
C ASP A 401 -32.90 14.41 -6.50
N GLU A 402 -32.69 13.94 -7.73
CA GLU A 402 -31.42 13.32 -8.14
C GLU A 402 -30.25 14.31 -8.16
N LEU A 403 -30.52 15.60 -8.33
CA LEU A 403 -29.54 16.68 -8.28
C LEU A 403 -29.44 17.36 -6.90
N LYS A 404 -30.15 16.89 -5.87
CA LYS A 404 -29.93 17.40 -4.51
C LYS A 404 -28.49 17.06 -4.11
N THR A 405 -27.70 18.10 -3.77
CA THR A 405 -26.32 17.92 -3.35
C THR A 405 -26.27 17.23 -1.98
N THR A 406 -25.28 16.35 -1.82
CA THR A 406 -25.15 15.49 -0.63
C THR A 406 -23.71 15.49 -0.12
N VAL A 407 -23.50 14.86 1.04
CA VAL A 407 -22.19 14.59 1.63
C VAL A 407 -21.45 15.91 1.89
N TYR A 408 -20.24 16.07 1.34
CA TYR A 408 -19.41 17.27 1.49
C TYR A 408 -19.70 18.34 0.43
N TYR A 409 -20.64 18.07 -0.51
CA TYR A 409 -21.17 19.04 -1.48
C TYR A 409 -22.52 19.63 -1.06
N ALA A 410 -23.10 19.18 0.06
CA ALA A 410 -24.42 19.60 0.51
C ALA A 410 -24.58 21.13 0.58
N ALA A 411 -25.82 21.62 0.46
CA ALA A 411 -26.12 23.03 0.52
C ALA A 411 -25.52 23.69 1.78
N GLY A 412 -24.90 24.87 1.61
CA GLY A 412 -24.20 25.56 2.69
C GLY A 412 -22.81 25.00 3.04
N SER A 413 -22.35 23.94 2.36
CA SER A 413 -20.94 23.53 2.41
C SER A 413 -20.00 24.62 1.86
N PRO A 414 -18.71 24.65 2.26
CA PRO A 414 -17.79 25.67 1.76
C PRO A 414 -17.61 25.62 0.25
N ILE A 415 -17.64 24.44 -0.36
CA ILE A 415 -17.54 24.30 -1.82
C ILE A 415 -18.78 24.85 -2.53
N SER A 416 -19.98 24.59 -2.02
CA SER A 416 -21.22 25.12 -2.59
C SER A 416 -21.24 26.66 -2.50
N GLU A 417 -20.73 27.24 -1.40
CA GLU A 417 -20.54 28.71 -1.28
C GLU A 417 -19.62 29.26 -2.38
N ILE A 418 -18.49 28.59 -2.66
CA ILE A 418 -17.57 29.04 -3.71
C ILE A 418 -18.17 28.87 -5.09
N LEU A 419 -18.74 27.71 -5.41
CA LEU A 419 -19.38 27.44 -6.70
C LEU A 419 -20.54 28.41 -6.94
N GLY A 420 -21.32 28.76 -5.91
CA GLY A 420 -22.41 29.73 -6.00
C GLY A 420 -21.96 31.19 -6.12
N SER A 421 -20.84 31.59 -5.50
CA SER A 421 -20.44 33.00 -5.38
C SER A 421 -19.31 33.46 -6.31
N PHE A 422 -18.45 32.55 -6.78
CA PHE A 422 -17.34 32.87 -7.68
C PHE A 422 -17.79 32.81 -9.14
N PRO A 423 -17.64 33.89 -9.94
CA PRO A 423 -18.12 33.95 -11.32
C PRO A 423 -17.18 33.24 -12.30
N ALA A 424 -16.98 31.93 -12.13
CA ALA A 424 -16.25 31.10 -13.08
C ALA A 424 -17.09 30.81 -14.34
N GLY A 425 -16.49 31.02 -15.51
CA GLY A 425 -17.01 30.56 -16.80
C GLY A 425 -16.37 29.25 -17.26
N ARG A 426 -15.09 29.02 -16.91
CA ARG A 426 -14.33 27.81 -17.24
C ARG A 426 -13.77 27.18 -15.97
N VAL A 427 -14.24 25.97 -15.66
CA VAL A 427 -13.91 25.22 -14.45
C VAL A 427 -13.08 23.99 -14.81
N GLY A 428 -11.93 23.84 -14.16
CA GLY A 428 -11.16 22.61 -14.16
C GLY A 428 -11.41 21.84 -12.86
N ALA A 429 -11.67 20.55 -12.96
CA ALA A 429 -12.00 19.69 -11.84
C ALA A 429 -11.02 18.51 -11.80
N VAL A 430 -10.26 18.37 -10.72
CA VAL A 430 -9.34 17.23 -10.53
C VAL A 430 -10.03 16.21 -9.64
N GLY A 431 -10.35 15.04 -10.20
CA GLY A 431 -11.27 14.05 -9.64
C GLY A 431 -12.71 14.24 -10.11
N LEU A 432 -13.40 13.13 -10.39
CA LEU A 432 -14.81 13.13 -10.78
C LEU A 432 -15.74 12.65 -9.66
N GLY A 433 -15.33 11.61 -8.93
CA GLY A 433 -16.25 10.86 -8.07
C GLY A 433 -17.42 10.32 -8.91
N VAL A 434 -18.63 10.78 -8.62
CA VAL A 434 -19.82 10.50 -9.48
C VAL A 434 -20.37 11.77 -10.14
N GLY A 435 -19.63 12.87 -10.09
CA GLY A 435 -20.02 14.15 -10.68
C GLY A 435 -20.96 14.99 -9.82
N VAL A 436 -21.05 14.79 -8.49
CA VAL A 436 -21.97 15.53 -7.59
C VAL A 436 -21.87 17.05 -7.76
N SER A 437 -20.66 17.57 -8.02
CA SER A 437 -20.41 18.99 -8.28
C SER A 437 -21.17 19.57 -9.48
N CYS A 438 -21.64 18.72 -10.42
CA CYS A 438 -22.49 19.12 -11.54
C CYS A 438 -23.85 19.68 -11.10
N ALA A 439 -24.33 19.32 -9.90
CA ALA A 439 -25.57 19.86 -9.36
C ALA A 439 -25.51 21.38 -9.13
N ASP A 440 -24.34 21.91 -8.76
CA ASP A 440 -24.08 23.34 -8.54
C ASP A 440 -23.55 24.06 -9.81
N ALA A 441 -23.43 23.33 -10.92
CA ALA A 441 -22.90 23.89 -12.16
C ALA A 441 -23.91 24.85 -12.83
N ARG A 442 -23.42 26.02 -13.24
CA ARG A 442 -24.24 27.04 -13.92
C ARG A 442 -24.36 26.76 -15.41
N LYS A 443 -25.54 27.06 -15.97
CA LYS A 443 -25.78 27.00 -17.41
C LYS A 443 -24.82 27.94 -18.16
N GLY A 444 -24.24 27.46 -19.26
CA GLY A 444 -23.29 28.22 -20.07
C GLY A 444 -21.86 28.27 -19.52
N THR A 445 -21.57 27.51 -18.47
CA THR A 445 -20.18 27.28 -18.01
C THR A 445 -19.60 26.04 -18.67
N GLU A 446 -18.28 26.02 -18.85
CA GLU A 446 -17.51 24.88 -19.34
C GLU A 446 -16.82 24.19 -18.17
N TRP A 447 -16.95 22.86 -18.07
CA TRP A 447 -16.35 22.04 -17.03
C TRP A 447 -15.49 20.93 -17.64
N VAL A 448 -14.22 20.87 -17.21
CA VAL A 448 -13.29 19.81 -17.60
C VAL A 448 -12.89 19.01 -16.37
N PHE A 449 -13.35 17.77 -16.30
CA PHE A 449 -12.96 16.81 -15.26
C PHE A 449 -11.73 16.02 -15.70
N TYR A 450 -10.75 15.90 -14.81
CA TYR A 450 -9.60 15.01 -14.95
C TYR A 450 -9.76 13.84 -13.99
N GLU A 451 -10.15 12.70 -14.53
CA GLU A 451 -10.39 11.47 -13.75
C GLU A 451 -9.28 10.46 -14.04
N LEU A 452 -8.62 9.99 -12.98
CA LEU A 452 -7.50 9.05 -13.10
C LEU A 452 -7.96 7.71 -13.68
N ASP A 453 -9.14 7.25 -13.27
CA ASP A 453 -9.63 5.91 -13.54
C ASP A 453 -10.82 5.89 -14.52
N PRO A 454 -10.68 5.30 -15.72
CA PRO A 454 -11.80 5.17 -16.66
C PRO A 454 -13.00 4.40 -16.10
N ASP A 455 -12.81 3.42 -15.20
CA ASP A 455 -13.92 2.66 -14.61
C ASP A 455 -14.80 3.57 -13.73
N VAL A 456 -14.25 4.62 -13.12
CA VAL A 456 -15.04 5.61 -12.36
C VAL A 456 -15.92 6.44 -13.29
N VAL A 457 -15.44 6.78 -14.48
CA VAL A 457 -16.25 7.49 -15.49
C VAL A 457 -17.42 6.62 -15.95
N ASP A 458 -17.17 5.33 -16.22
CA ASP A 458 -18.21 4.39 -16.60
C ASP A 458 -19.25 4.20 -15.48
N ILE A 459 -18.80 4.13 -14.22
CA ILE A 459 -19.70 4.04 -13.07
C ILE A 459 -20.56 5.29 -12.95
N ALA A 460 -19.95 6.49 -13.05
CA ALA A 460 -20.65 7.76 -12.95
C ALA A 460 -21.73 7.93 -14.02
N ARG A 461 -21.48 7.46 -15.25
CA ARG A 461 -22.45 7.53 -16.36
C ARG A 461 -23.53 6.46 -16.31
N LYS A 462 -23.20 5.26 -15.83
CA LYS A 462 -24.13 4.11 -15.88
C LYS A 462 -25.05 4.01 -14.66
N TYR A 463 -24.55 4.40 -13.49
CA TYR A 463 -25.27 4.18 -12.22
C TYR A 463 -25.74 5.47 -11.55
N PHE A 464 -25.28 6.63 -12.02
CA PHE A 464 -25.61 7.96 -11.51
C PHE A 464 -26.08 8.87 -12.65
N THR A 465 -26.72 9.99 -12.31
CA THR A 465 -27.39 10.90 -13.26
C THR A 465 -26.79 12.31 -13.28
N PHE A 466 -25.82 12.61 -12.41
CA PHE A 466 -25.27 13.95 -12.27
C PHE A 466 -24.64 14.50 -13.56
N LEU A 467 -23.91 13.65 -14.29
CA LEU A 467 -23.29 14.05 -15.56
C LEU A 467 -24.33 14.29 -16.65
N ASP A 468 -25.33 13.41 -16.77
CA ASP A 468 -26.38 13.51 -17.78
C ASP A 468 -27.30 14.71 -17.54
N LYS A 469 -27.56 15.03 -16.26
CA LYS A 469 -28.39 16.15 -15.84
C LYS A 469 -27.59 17.44 -15.59
N CYS A 470 -26.29 17.45 -15.88
CA CYS A 470 -25.46 18.64 -15.68
C CYS A 470 -25.90 19.79 -16.58
N ARG A 471 -25.95 21.00 -16.02
CA ARG A 471 -26.36 22.20 -16.77
C ARG A 471 -25.20 22.86 -17.53
N ALA A 472 -23.96 22.48 -17.22
CA ALA A 472 -22.75 22.96 -17.87
C ALA A 472 -22.38 22.10 -19.09
N ASP A 473 -21.51 22.63 -19.94
CA ASP A 473 -20.84 21.83 -20.98
C ASP A 473 -19.72 21.02 -20.32
N VAL A 474 -19.90 19.70 -20.23
CA VAL A 474 -19.02 18.80 -19.48
C VAL A 474 -18.14 17.98 -20.41
N ARG A 475 -16.83 18.06 -20.17
CA ARG A 475 -15.83 17.17 -20.75
C ARG A 475 -15.13 16.38 -19.65
N VAL A 476 -14.97 15.08 -19.85
CA VAL A 476 -14.17 14.22 -18.96
C VAL A 476 -12.94 13.75 -19.71
N VAL A 477 -11.76 13.96 -19.12
CA VAL A 477 -10.45 13.57 -19.64
C VAL A 477 -9.87 12.52 -18.69
N THR A 478 -9.60 11.32 -19.20
CA THR A 478 -9.06 10.24 -18.39
C THR A 478 -7.53 10.30 -18.25
N GLY A 479 -7.03 9.81 -17.13
CA GLY A 479 -5.61 9.73 -16.79
C GLY A 479 -5.15 10.76 -15.75
N ASP A 480 -3.87 10.71 -15.41
CA ASP A 480 -3.29 11.54 -14.35
C ASP A 480 -3.54 13.04 -14.56
N ALA A 481 -4.16 13.68 -13.57
CA ALA A 481 -4.58 15.07 -13.66
C ALA A 481 -3.40 16.03 -13.80
N ARG A 482 -2.28 15.77 -13.12
CA ARG A 482 -1.09 16.63 -13.21
C ARG A 482 -0.48 16.56 -14.61
N VAL A 483 -0.38 15.37 -15.19
CA VAL A 483 0.09 15.16 -16.57
C VAL A 483 -0.84 15.81 -17.58
N ASN A 484 -2.16 15.70 -17.41
CA ASN A 484 -3.11 16.30 -18.34
C ASN A 484 -3.17 17.84 -18.21
N LEU A 485 -3.10 18.39 -17.00
CA LEU A 485 -2.99 19.85 -16.77
C LEU A 485 -1.69 20.44 -17.35
N GLN A 486 -0.62 19.67 -17.49
CA GLN A 486 0.58 20.12 -18.21
C GLN A 486 0.33 20.42 -19.69
N LYS A 487 -0.69 19.79 -20.30
CA LYS A 487 -1.03 19.95 -21.73
C LYS A 487 -1.99 21.11 -21.99
N GLU A 488 -2.72 21.55 -20.97
CA GLU A 488 -3.63 22.70 -21.07
C GLU A 488 -2.88 24.01 -21.32
N PRO A 489 -3.49 25.02 -21.98
CA PRO A 489 -2.86 26.32 -22.17
C PRO A 489 -2.74 27.10 -20.85
N GLN A 490 -1.88 28.11 -20.82
CA GLN A 490 -1.83 29.03 -19.68
C GLN A 490 -3.14 29.83 -19.57
N GLY A 491 -3.57 30.14 -18.35
CA GLY A 491 -4.81 30.92 -18.13
C GLY A 491 -6.10 30.21 -18.59
N ARG A 492 -6.07 28.89 -18.73
CA ARG A 492 -7.19 28.07 -19.20
C ARG A 492 -8.44 28.18 -18.33
N PHE A 493 -8.27 28.20 -17.02
CA PHE A 493 -9.37 28.10 -16.05
C PHE A 493 -9.55 29.38 -15.24
N ASP A 494 -10.80 29.67 -14.88
CA ASP A 494 -11.13 30.69 -13.89
C ASP A 494 -11.10 30.10 -12.47
N LEU A 495 -11.56 28.86 -12.35
CA LEU A 495 -11.61 28.06 -11.14
C LEU A 495 -10.99 26.69 -11.40
N LEU A 496 -10.07 26.27 -10.53
CA LEU A 496 -9.56 24.91 -10.49
C LEU A 496 -9.92 24.31 -9.13
N TYR A 497 -10.85 23.35 -9.08
CA TYR A 497 -11.13 22.66 -7.83
C TYR A 497 -10.53 21.25 -7.84
N LEU A 498 -9.99 20.84 -6.70
CA LEU A 498 -9.23 19.61 -6.53
C LEU A 498 -9.86 18.76 -5.44
N ASP A 499 -10.46 17.65 -5.88
CA ASP A 499 -11.13 16.64 -5.08
C ASP A 499 -10.66 15.25 -5.53
N ALA A 500 -9.34 15.07 -5.58
CA ALA A 500 -8.72 13.81 -5.97
C ALA A 500 -8.28 13.03 -4.74
N PHE A 501 -8.99 11.94 -4.48
CA PHE A 501 -8.68 11.02 -3.39
C PHE A 501 -8.40 9.63 -3.95
N SER A 502 -7.39 8.98 -3.40
CA SER A 502 -7.17 7.54 -3.56
C SER A 502 -7.46 6.88 -2.22
N GLY A 503 -8.70 6.40 -2.04
CA GLY A 503 -9.20 6.00 -0.73
C GLY A 503 -9.34 7.20 0.22
N GLY A 504 -8.57 7.23 1.30
CA GLY A 504 -8.66 8.27 2.34
C GLY A 504 -7.66 9.44 2.25
N SER A 505 -6.89 9.58 1.16
CA SER A 505 -5.83 10.60 1.06
C SER A 505 -5.66 11.19 -0.34
N VAL A 506 -5.25 12.47 -0.38
CA VAL A 506 -4.86 13.16 -1.61
C VAL A 506 -3.45 12.70 -2.04
N PRO A 507 -3.25 12.29 -3.31
CA PRO A 507 -1.94 11.89 -3.82
C PRO A 507 -0.86 12.96 -3.64
N PHE A 508 0.31 12.58 -3.11
CA PHE A 508 1.36 13.55 -2.75
C PHE A 508 1.88 14.39 -3.91
N HIS A 509 1.93 13.82 -5.11
CA HIS A 509 2.39 14.55 -6.30
C HIS A 509 1.44 15.69 -6.70
N LEU A 510 0.24 15.79 -6.10
CA LEU A 510 -0.70 16.91 -6.31
C LEU A 510 -0.54 18.03 -5.26
N LEU A 511 0.29 17.83 -4.23
CA LEU A 511 0.43 18.72 -3.08
C LEU A 511 1.73 19.56 -3.08
N THR A 512 2.64 19.26 -4.00
CA THR A 512 3.99 19.85 -4.01
C THR A 512 3.98 21.29 -4.52
N ARG A 513 5.07 22.03 -4.25
CA ARG A 513 5.31 23.35 -4.83
C ARG A 513 5.22 23.32 -6.35
N GLU A 514 5.81 22.33 -7.00
CA GLU A 514 5.80 22.20 -8.46
C GLU A 514 4.38 22.00 -9.00
N ALA A 515 3.56 21.21 -8.31
CA ALA A 515 2.15 21.06 -8.64
C ALA A 515 1.38 22.38 -8.48
N MET A 516 1.61 23.11 -7.38
CA MET A 516 1.00 24.41 -7.14
C MET A 516 1.36 25.46 -8.20
N LEU A 517 2.63 25.50 -8.62
CA LEU A 517 3.09 26.37 -9.71
C LEU A 517 2.42 26.01 -11.04
N LEU A 518 2.28 24.72 -11.34
CA LEU A 518 1.53 24.26 -12.51
C LEU A 518 0.08 24.75 -12.45
N TYR A 519 -0.63 24.53 -11.33
CA TYR A 519 -2.02 24.96 -11.18
C TYR A 519 -2.15 26.47 -11.38
N ARG A 520 -1.23 27.25 -10.79
CA ARG A 520 -1.22 28.71 -10.93
C ARG A 520 -1.08 29.13 -12.40
N SER A 521 -0.21 28.47 -13.15
CA SER A 521 -0.01 28.75 -14.58
C SER A 521 -1.26 28.45 -15.43
N ARG A 522 -2.14 27.55 -14.98
CA ARG A 522 -3.39 27.19 -15.68
C ARG A 522 -4.57 28.07 -15.28
N LEU A 523 -4.44 28.86 -14.22
CA LEU A 523 -5.44 29.86 -13.84
C LEU A 523 -5.21 31.19 -14.53
N LYS A 524 -6.30 31.91 -14.83
CA LYS A 524 -6.23 33.33 -15.17
C LYS A 524 -5.72 34.14 -13.97
N PRO A 525 -5.15 35.34 -14.21
CA PRO A 525 -4.89 36.30 -13.14
C PRO A 525 -6.14 36.51 -12.27
N GLY A 526 -5.99 36.37 -10.96
CA GLY A 526 -7.10 36.48 -10.01
C GLY A 526 -8.08 35.29 -10.00
N GLY A 527 -7.74 34.19 -10.69
CA GLY A 527 -8.43 32.92 -10.60
C GLY A 527 -8.34 32.28 -9.22
N LEU A 528 -9.08 31.19 -9.04
CA LEU A 528 -9.26 30.55 -7.75
C LEU A 528 -8.88 29.06 -7.81
N MET A 529 -8.13 28.58 -6.82
CA MET A 529 -8.02 27.15 -6.55
C MET A 529 -8.80 26.79 -5.30
N VAL A 530 -9.41 25.61 -5.29
CA VAL A 530 -10.17 25.11 -4.15
C VAL A 530 -9.81 23.65 -3.92
N PHE A 531 -9.32 23.32 -2.74
CA PHE A 531 -8.88 21.97 -2.39
C PHE A 531 -9.81 21.38 -1.34
N HIS A 532 -10.31 20.18 -1.59
CA HIS A 532 -10.94 19.37 -0.55
C HIS A 532 -9.83 18.76 0.32
N VAL A 533 -9.84 19.07 1.62
CA VAL A 533 -8.76 18.66 2.56
C VAL A 533 -9.27 17.84 3.74
N SER A 534 -10.51 17.34 3.67
CA SER A 534 -11.13 16.47 4.67
C SER A 534 -10.46 15.09 4.67
N THR A 535 -9.43 14.94 5.48
CA THR A 535 -8.62 13.70 5.53
C THR A 535 -8.56 13.16 6.95
N ASN A 536 -8.73 11.85 7.11
CA ASN A 536 -8.72 11.20 8.43
C ASN A 536 -7.31 10.97 8.98
N PHE A 537 -6.30 10.85 8.11
CA PHE A 537 -4.96 10.36 8.51
C PHE A 537 -3.83 11.37 8.36
N LEU A 538 -3.96 12.35 7.46
CA LEU A 538 -2.88 13.29 7.13
C LEU A 538 -3.31 14.74 7.25
N ASN A 539 -2.66 15.56 8.06
CA ASN A 539 -2.84 17.00 8.04
C ASN A 539 -2.10 17.61 6.83
N ILE A 540 -2.82 17.75 5.71
CA ILE A 540 -2.28 18.33 4.47
C ILE A 540 -2.42 19.85 4.39
N ILE A 541 -3.12 20.49 5.33
CA ILE A 541 -3.35 21.95 5.33
C ILE A 541 -2.02 22.73 5.40
N PRO A 542 -1.07 22.43 6.31
CA PRO A 542 0.23 23.09 6.31
C PRO A 542 1.02 22.88 5.02
N VAL A 543 0.94 21.68 4.43
CA VAL A 543 1.63 21.35 3.17
C VAL A 543 1.13 22.26 2.04
N LEU A 544 -0.18 22.30 1.84
CA LEU A 544 -0.80 23.11 0.78
C LEU A 544 -0.60 24.61 1.02
N THR A 545 -0.69 25.07 2.27
CA THR A 545 -0.46 26.48 2.63
C THR A 545 0.97 26.92 2.29
N LEU A 546 1.96 26.09 2.64
CA LEU A 546 3.36 26.36 2.32
C LEU A 546 3.64 26.29 0.81
N SER A 547 3.06 25.30 0.11
CA SER A 547 3.15 25.20 -1.35
C SER A 547 2.53 26.42 -2.05
N ALA A 548 1.37 26.89 -1.58
CA ALA A 548 0.69 28.10 -2.07
C ALA A 548 1.53 29.35 -1.86
N SER A 549 2.08 29.52 -0.65
CA SER A 549 2.97 30.65 -0.33
C SER A 549 4.24 30.64 -1.18
N ALA A 550 4.86 29.47 -1.37
CA ALA A 550 6.02 29.31 -2.25
C ALA A 550 5.70 29.57 -3.73
N ALA A 551 4.44 29.41 -4.14
CA ALA A 551 3.94 29.78 -5.46
C ALA A 551 3.48 31.25 -5.53
N GLY A 552 3.67 32.05 -4.48
CA GLY A 552 3.29 33.47 -4.44
C GLY A 552 1.79 33.74 -4.27
N MET A 553 1.04 32.77 -3.73
CA MET A 553 -0.40 32.87 -3.52
C MET A 553 -0.73 32.83 -2.02
N ARG A 554 -1.95 33.25 -1.65
CA ARG A 554 -2.45 33.20 -0.28
C ARG A 554 -3.58 32.20 -0.16
N SER A 555 -3.69 31.57 1.01
CA SER A 555 -4.69 30.56 1.28
C SER A 555 -5.62 30.93 2.44
N LEU A 556 -6.88 30.51 2.34
CA LEU A 556 -7.87 30.57 3.42
C LEU A 556 -8.53 29.21 3.58
N LEU A 557 -8.87 28.86 4.82
CA LEU A 557 -9.49 27.60 5.22
C LEU A 557 -10.89 27.88 5.77
N LYS A 558 -11.84 26.99 5.46
CA LYS A 558 -13.13 26.93 6.14
C LYS A 558 -13.47 25.47 6.44
N THR A 559 -13.91 25.25 7.67
CA THR A 559 -14.30 23.94 8.19
C THR A 559 -15.74 24.00 8.64
N ILE A 560 -16.52 23.00 8.26
CA ILE A 560 -17.89 22.79 8.74
C ILE A 560 -17.95 21.43 9.43
N SER A 561 -18.56 21.41 10.61
CA SER A 561 -18.80 20.19 11.39
C SER A 561 -20.05 19.47 10.91
N PHE A 562 -20.13 18.16 11.17
CA PHE A 562 -21.34 17.38 10.92
C PHE A 562 -22.52 17.97 11.71
N ASP A 563 -23.66 18.06 11.05
CA ASP A 563 -24.89 18.54 11.65
C ASP A 563 -25.86 17.36 11.87
N PRO A 564 -26.17 16.98 13.12
CA PRO A 564 -27.10 15.89 13.41
C PRO A 564 -28.51 16.12 12.85
N ASP A 565 -28.91 17.39 12.69
CA ASP A 565 -30.23 17.78 12.21
C ASP A 565 -30.31 17.85 10.67
N ASP A 566 -29.16 17.81 9.99
CA ASP A 566 -29.03 17.64 8.54
C ASP A 566 -28.04 16.51 8.21
N PRO A 567 -28.46 15.24 8.33
CA PRO A 567 -27.58 14.08 8.14
C PRO A 567 -26.98 13.97 6.73
N ALA A 568 -27.55 14.68 5.75
CA ALA A 568 -27.02 14.74 4.40
C ALA A 568 -25.77 15.62 4.30
N ARG A 569 -25.53 16.51 5.27
CA ARG A 569 -24.38 17.42 5.36
C ARG A 569 -23.29 16.83 6.25
N LEU A 570 -22.29 16.21 5.63
CA LEU A 570 -21.12 15.72 6.34
C LEU A 570 -20.14 16.86 6.68
N SER A 571 -19.32 16.64 7.70
CA SER A 571 -18.20 17.53 7.98
C SER A 571 -17.29 17.64 6.77
N SER A 572 -16.80 18.85 6.51
CA SER A 572 -15.84 19.07 5.42
C SER A 572 -14.89 20.22 5.72
N GLU A 573 -13.67 20.08 5.25
CA GLU A 573 -12.59 21.06 5.34
C GLU A 573 -12.18 21.42 3.91
N TRP A 574 -12.19 22.73 3.59
CA TRP A 574 -11.87 23.23 2.27
C TRP A 574 -10.85 24.37 2.34
N LEU A 575 -9.83 24.30 1.49
CA LEU A 575 -8.78 25.30 1.39
C LEU A 575 -8.90 26.04 0.05
N VAL A 576 -9.07 27.35 0.10
CA VAL A 576 -9.05 28.24 -1.06
C VAL A 576 -7.66 28.83 -1.22
N VAL A 577 -7.17 28.95 -2.46
CA VAL A 577 -5.90 29.58 -2.79
C VAL A 577 -6.10 30.57 -3.96
N SER A 578 -5.65 31.82 -3.80
CA SER A 578 -5.73 32.85 -4.85
C SER A 578 -4.62 33.90 -4.70
N ASP A 579 -4.33 34.61 -5.79
CA ASP A 579 -3.55 35.86 -5.78
C ASP A 579 -4.44 37.12 -5.84
N ASN A 580 -5.77 36.98 -5.76
CA ASN A 580 -6.73 38.09 -5.72
C ASN A 580 -7.02 38.56 -4.27
N PRO A 581 -6.40 39.65 -3.78
CA PRO A 581 -6.60 40.09 -2.40
C PRO A 581 -8.03 40.57 -2.12
N ALA A 582 -8.72 41.12 -3.11
CA ALA A 582 -10.09 41.62 -2.93
C ALA A 582 -11.07 40.46 -2.70
N TYR A 583 -10.93 39.38 -3.48
CA TYR A 583 -11.77 38.19 -3.31
C TYR A 583 -11.45 37.47 -1.99
N LEU A 584 -10.17 37.34 -1.61
CA LEU A 584 -9.80 36.76 -0.32
C LEU A 584 -10.35 37.57 0.86
N LYS A 585 -10.38 38.90 0.77
CA LYS A 585 -11.01 39.75 1.80
C LYS A 585 -12.51 39.50 1.90
N LYS A 586 -13.20 39.30 0.77
CA LYS A 586 -14.63 38.93 0.73
C LYS A 586 -14.87 37.57 1.41
N LEU A 587 -14.05 36.57 1.12
CA LEU A 587 -14.15 35.26 1.77
C LEU A 587 -13.87 35.35 3.27
N ALA A 588 -12.88 36.14 3.68
CA ALA A 588 -12.58 36.33 5.09
C ALA A 588 -13.76 36.92 5.88
N ALA A 589 -14.53 37.82 5.27
CA ALA A 589 -15.77 38.34 5.86
C ALA A 589 -16.87 37.27 6.02
N ASN A 590 -16.80 36.18 5.24
CA ASN A 590 -17.74 35.05 5.28
C ASN A 590 -17.22 33.86 6.12
N GLY A 591 -16.31 34.11 7.07
CA GLY A 591 -15.82 33.10 8.01
C GLY A 591 -14.71 32.20 7.49
N TRP A 592 -14.10 32.52 6.35
CA TRP A 592 -12.86 31.88 5.92
C TRP A 592 -11.67 32.49 6.67
N SER A 593 -10.73 31.67 7.16
CA SER A 593 -9.61 32.16 7.97
C SER A 593 -8.26 31.71 7.42
N ALA A 594 -7.20 32.45 7.74
CA ALA A 594 -5.85 32.02 7.36
C ALA A 594 -5.48 30.75 8.16
N PRO A 595 -5.06 29.66 7.49
CA PRO A 595 -4.69 28.43 8.19
C PRO A 595 -3.42 28.62 9.03
N LEU A 596 -3.39 27.97 10.19
CA LEU A 596 -2.20 27.93 11.03
C LEU A 596 -1.17 26.96 10.44
N VAL A 597 0.05 27.42 10.22
CA VAL A 597 1.19 26.57 9.86
C VAL A 597 2.10 26.44 11.08
N PRO A 598 2.17 25.26 11.73
CA PRO A 598 3.05 25.08 12.88
C PRO A 598 4.53 25.30 12.52
N GLY A 599 5.35 25.57 13.54
CA GLY A 599 6.80 25.74 13.36
C GLY A 599 7.51 24.51 12.76
N GLY A 600 8.58 24.77 12.00
CA GLY A 600 9.47 23.75 11.45
C GLY A 600 8.88 22.89 10.33
N TRP A 601 7.73 23.26 9.76
CA TRP A 601 7.25 22.66 8.53
C TRP A 601 8.08 23.17 7.35
N ARG A 602 8.41 22.28 6.41
CA ARG A 602 9.12 22.61 5.17
C ARG A 602 8.19 22.35 3.99
N VAL A 603 8.26 23.22 2.98
CA VAL A 603 7.52 23.08 1.71
C VAL A 603 7.85 21.71 1.11
N TRP A 604 6.82 20.94 0.75
CA TRP A 604 7.00 19.70 0.00
C TRP A 604 7.29 20.02 -1.46
N THR A 605 8.24 19.28 -2.02
CA THR A 605 8.65 19.37 -3.42
C THR A 605 8.60 17.98 -4.02
N ASP A 606 8.69 17.88 -5.34
CA ASP A 606 8.81 16.57 -5.99
C ASP A 606 10.03 15.77 -5.49
N ASP A 607 11.08 16.43 -4.99
CA ASP A 607 12.30 15.83 -4.43
C ASP A 607 12.25 15.62 -2.90
N TYR A 608 11.28 16.18 -2.17
CA TYR A 608 11.26 16.13 -0.71
C TYR A 608 9.86 16.14 -0.11
N ARG A 609 9.62 15.24 0.86
CA ARG A 609 8.39 15.16 1.66
C ARG A 609 8.67 14.64 3.06
N ASN A 610 7.79 14.94 4.01
CA ASN A 610 7.88 14.42 5.38
C ASN A 610 6.51 13.91 5.83
N ILE A 611 6.22 12.64 5.55
CA ILE A 611 4.92 12.02 5.82
C ILE A 611 4.65 11.92 7.32
N LEU A 612 5.66 11.58 8.13
CA LEU A 612 5.51 11.43 9.59
C LEU A 612 4.97 12.69 10.25
N LYS A 613 5.48 13.86 9.83
CA LYS A 613 5.04 15.15 10.36
C LYS A 613 3.62 15.50 9.92
N ALA A 614 3.15 14.92 8.81
CA ALA A 614 1.79 15.10 8.34
C ALA A 614 0.80 14.13 8.98
N ILE A 615 1.19 13.11 9.74
CA ILE A 615 0.21 12.20 10.38
C ILE A 615 -0.62 12.94 11.44
N LYS A 616 -1.94 12.75 11.41
CA LYS A 616 -2.85 13.13 12.50
C LYS A 616 -2.70 12.06 13.60
N TRP A 617 -2.01 12.41 14.69
CA TRP A 617 -1.72 11.53 15.83
C TRP A 617 -2.86 11.47 16.84
#